data_AF-A0A924SMS8-F1
#
_entry.id   AF-A0A924SMS8-F1
#
_cell.length_a   1.000
_cell.length_b   1.000
_cell.length_c   1.000
_cell.angle_alpha   90.00
_cell.angle_beta   90.00
_cell.angle_gamma   90.00
#
_symmetry.space_group_name_H-M   'P 1'
#
loop_
_entity.id
_entity.type
_entity.pdbx_description
1 polymer ?
#
loop_
_entity_poly.entity_id
_entity_poly.type
_entity_poly.pdbx_seq_one_letter_code
_entity_poly.pdbx_strand_id
1 'polypeptide(L)' 'MSSFEVCGGNKLSGEITPQGAKNEALQIISAVLLTAEKVTVTNIPDIIDVNLLIDLLSAMNVKTDRV' A
#
# COMPACT_ATOMS: atom_id res chain seq x y z
N MET A 1 -12.94 -14.76 -10.29
CA MET A 1 -11.82 -15.35 -9.53
C MET A 1 -10.67 -15.52 -10.49
N SER A 2 -9.52 -14.92 -10.19
CA SER A 2 -8.26 -15.19 -10.88
C SER A 2 -7.52 -16.30 -10.16
N SER A 3 -6.97 -17.27 -10.90
CA SER A 3 -6.09 -18.30 -10.36
C SER A 3 -4.70 -18.14 -10.95
N PHE A 4 -3.69 -18.49 -10.17
CA PHE A 4 -2.32 -18.65 -10.65
C PHE A 4 -2.02 -20.15 -10.72
N GLU A 5 -1.43 -20.59 -11.83
CA GLU A 5 -0.84 -21.92 -11.96
C GLU A 5 0.64 -21.83 -11.58
N VAL A 6 1.10 -22.72 -10.69
CA VAL A 6 2.49 -22.76 -10.23
C VAL A 6 3.14 -24.05 -10.73
N CYS A 7 4.09 -23.91 -11.66
CA CYS A 7 4.87 -25.03 -12.18
C CYS A 7 6.10 -25.29 -11.29
N GLY A 8 6.11 -26.43 -10.60
CA GLY A 8 7.22 -26.84 -9.74
C GLY A 8 8.51 -27.20 -10.49
N GLY A 9 9.55 -27.58 -9.74
CA GLY A 9 10.83 -28.08 -10.28
C GLY A 9 11.95 -27.05 -10.38
N ASN A 10 11.66 -25.76 -10.13
CA ASN A 10 12.64 -24.68 -10.21
C ASN A 10 13.08 -24.23 -8.81
N LYS A 11 14.39 -24.28 -8.52
CA LYS A 11 14.95 -23.65 -7.31
C LYS A 11 15.06 -22.14 -7.55
N LEU A 12 14.55 -21.35 -6.62
CA LEU A 12 14.67 -19.89 -6.67
C LEU A 12 16.13 -19.47 -6.39
N SER A 13 16.60 -18.44 -7.08
CA SER A 13 17.91 -17.80 -6.87
C SER A 13 17.78 -16.31 -7.21
N GLY A 14 18.43 -15.46 -6.41
CA GLY A 14 18.38 -14.01 -6.54
C GLY A 14 17.92 -13.32 -5.26
N GLU A 15 17.65 -12.02 -5.37
CA GLU A 15 17.20 -11.17 -4.27
C GLU A 15 15.97 -10.38 -4.70
N ILE A 16 15.11 -10.06 -3.74
CA ILE A 16 13.97 -9.16 -3.92
C ILE A 16 13.97 -8.14 -2.78
N THR A 17 13.55 -6.91 -3.08
CA THR A 17 13.24 -5.91 -2.05
C THR A 17 11.74 -5.98 -1.75
N PRO A 18 11.33 -6.35 -0.54
CA PRO A 18 9.91 -6.34 -0.18
C PRO A 18 9.37 -4.92 -0.15
N GLN A 19 8.09 -4.77 -0.45
CA GLN A 19 7.38 -3.51 -0.25
C GLN A 19 7.16 -3.27 1.25
N GLY A 20 6.74 -2.05 1.61
CA GLY A 20 6.39 -1.73 2.99
C GLY A 20 5.29 -2.63 3.57
N ALA A 21 5.22 -2.63 4.89
CA ALA A 21 4.32 -3.52 5.60
C ALA A 21 2.89 -2.96 5.62
N LYS A 22 1.92 -3.84 5.36
CA LYS A 22 0.49 -3.49 5.24
C LYS A 22 -0.03 -2.74 6.46
N ASN A 23 0.22 -3.27 7.65
CA ASN A 23 -0.42 -2.78 8.87
C ASN A 23 0.09 -1.38 9.24
N GLU A 24 1.39 -1.16 9.04
CA GLU A 24 2.07 0.11 9.25
C GLU A 24 1.57 1.15 8.25
N ALA A 25 1.39 0.77 6.98
CA ALA A 25 0.81 1.64 5.97
C ALA A 25 -0.61 2.08 6.34
N LEU A 26 -1.48 1.15 6.76
CA LEU A 26 -2.85 1.47 7.17
C LEU A 26 -2.89 2.44 8.36
N GLN A 27 -2.01 2.26 9.35
CA GLN A 27 -1.92 3.13 10.52
C GLN A 27 -1.43 4.53 10.17
N ILE A 28 -0.32 4.65 9.41
CA ILE A 28 0.27 5.95 9.06
C ILE A 28 -0.66 6.73 8.11
N ILE A 29 -1.28 6.05 7.13
CA ILE A 29 -2.27 6.68 6.25
C ILE A 29 -3.46 7.22 7.04
N SER A 30 -3.91 6.51 8.09
CA SER A 30 -5.00 7.01 8.94
C SER A 30 -4.57 8.23 9.78
N ALA A 31 -3.31 8.26 10.21
CA ALA A 31 -2.78 9.34 11.03
C ALA A 31 -2.72 10.71 10.32
N VAL A 32 -2.80 10.74 8.98
CA VAL A 32 -2.83 12.01 8.21
C VAL A 32 -4.04 12.88 8.57
N LEU A 33 -5.11 12.29 9.09
CA LEU A 33 -6.31 13.00 9.54
C LEU A 33 -6.08 13.85 10.81
N LEU A 34 -4.95 13.66 11.49
CA LEU A 34 -4.62 14.36 12.74
C LEU A 34 -3.98 15.74 12.51
N THR A 35 -3.69 16.12 11.27
CA THR A 35 -3.09 17.42 10.93
C THR A 35 -3.67 17.97 9.62
N ALA A 36 -3.69 19.29 9.49
CA ALA A 36 -4.02 19.98 8.24
C ALA A 36 -2.80 20.17 7.33
N GLU A 37 -1.59 19.88 7.84
CA GLU A 37 -0.35 20.00 7.07
C GLU A 37 -0.20 18.86 6.05
N LYS A 38 0.55 19.13 4.97
CA LYS A 38 0.87 18.10 3.98
C LYS A 38 1.76 17.03 4.61
N VAL A 39 1.32 15.77 4.54
CA VAL A 39 2.10 14.60 4.96
C VAL A 39 2.59 13.84 3.73
N THR A 40 3.88 13.55 3.66
CA THR A 40 4.47 12.68 2.64
C THR A 40 4.83 11.35 3.29
N VAL A 41 4.29 10.24 2.76
CA VAL A 41 4.60 8.89 3.22
C VAL A 41 5.28 8.13 2.09
N THR A 42 6.37 7.43 2.41
CA THR A 42 7.15 6.64 1.46
C THR A 42 7.09 5.16 1.82
N ASN A 43 7.49 4.30 0.88
CA ASN A 43 7.48 2.85 1.06
C ASN A 43 6.08 2.29 1.39
N ILE A 44 5.04 2.80 0.73
CA ILE A 44 3.68 2.29 0.85
C ILE A 44 3.49 1.09 -0.10
N PRO A 45 3.02 -0.08 0.37
CA PRO A 45 2.77 -1.21 -0.50
C PRO A 45 1.56 -0.98 -1.39
N ASP A 46 1.65 -1.43 -2.64
CA ASP A 46 0.57 -1.38 -3.62
C ASP A 46 -0.30 -2.65 -3.52
N ILE A 47 -1.24 -2.62 -2.57
CA ILE A 47 -2.15 -3.73 -2.29
C ILE A 47 -3.57 -3.22 -2.05
N ILE A 48 -4.54 -4.11 -2.27
CA ILE A 48 -5.98 -3.77 -2.27
C ILE A 48 -6.40 -3.06 -0.98
N ASP A 49 -6.05 -3.58 0.19
CA ASP A 49 -6.42 -2.98 1.49
C ASP A 49 -5.95 -1.52 1.62
N VAL A 50 -4.74 -1.22 1.14
CA VAL A 50 -4.14 0.13 1.21
C VAL A 50 -4.79 1.07 0.20
N ASN A 51 -5.03 0.60 -1.01
CA ASN A 51 -5.66 1.41 -2.05
C ASN A 51 -7.11 1.75 -1.69
N LEU A 52 -7.86 0.80 -1.12
CA LEU A 52 -9.21 1.06 -0.61
C LEU A 52 -9.24 2.10 0.51
N LEU A 53 -8.23 2.11 1.40
CA LEU A 53 -8.13 3.14 2.44
C LEU A 53 -7.89 4.53 1.83
N ILE A 54 -7.02 4.63 0.82
CA ILE A 54 -6.76 5.89 0.11
C ILE A 54 -8.00 6.39 -0.63
N ASP A 55 -8.76 5.47 -1.25
CA ASP A 55 -10.03 5.80 -1.90
C ASP A 55 -11.07 6.30 -0.87
N LEU A 56 -11.13 5.66 0.31
CA LEU A 56 -12.00 6.09 1.40
C LEU A 56 -11.63 7.49 1.89
N LEU A 57 -10.35 7.79 2.08
CA LEU A 57 -9.88 9.13 2.45
C LEU A 57 -10.26 10.16 1.37
N SER A 58 -10.13 9.79 0.10
CA SER A 58 -10.51 10.65 -1.03
C SER A 58 -12.02 10.93 -1.04
N ALA A 59 -12.85 9.94 -0.73
CA ALA A 59 -14.30 10.10 -0.55
C ALA A 59 -14.67 11.00 0.65
N MET A 60 -13.78 11.11 1.64
CA MET A 60 -13.88 12.07 2.75
C MET A 60 -13.34 13.47 2.41
N ASN A 61 -13.04 13.75 1.13
CA ASN A 61 -12.44 14.98 0.62
C ASN A 61 -11.00 15.25 1.08
N VAL A 62 -10.27 14.22 1.53
CA VAL A 62 -8.82 14.34 1.73
C VAL A 62 -8.14 14.34 0.36
N LYS A 63 -7.36 15.38 0.06
CA LYS A 63 -6.60 15.45 -1.19
C LYS A 63 -5.40 14.51 -1.11
N THR A 64 -5.34 13.55 -2.01
CA THR A 64 -4.25 12.59 -2.12
C THR A 64 -3.52 12.80 -3.44
N ASP A 65 -2.22 12.55 -3.44
CA ASP A 65 -1.37 12.59 -4.62
C ASP A 65 -0.42 11.39 -4.56
N ARG A 66 -0.25 10.68 -5.67
CA ARG A 66 0.60 9.48 -5.75
C ARG A 66 1.59 9.67 -6.89
N VAL A 67 2.87 9.60 -6.52
CA VAL A 67 4.03 9.79 -7.40
C VAL A 67 4.73 8.45 -7.60
#